data_AF-A0AAD2DFK8-F1
#
_entry.id   AF-A0AAD2DFK8-F1
#
_cell.length_a   1.000
_cell.length_b   1.000
_cell.length_c   1.000
_cell.angle_alpha   90.00
_cell.angle_beta   90.00
_cell.angle_gamma   90.00
#
_symmetry.space_group_name_H-M   'P 1'
#
loop_
_entity.id
_entity.type
_entity.pdbx_description
1 polymer ?
#
loop_
_entity_poly.entity_id
_entity_poly.type
_entity_poly.pdbx_seq_one_letter_code
_entity_poly.pdbx_strand_id
1 'polypeptide(L)'
;MKINRKIKNLTIIALGVMLLNIFVGAYTNKLPEKILVNTEKSKIAQVKYGRYDINAKRIYAENENIILYCLEIDKGYPANHTFILDRDAEKKISSIIAAGYPSKDPEELNVKNENEAYFATQIAIWSYLEGYDINAITGEDINIVNAIRQIYNEGMSYSHPIKTINKVYISNNNSIQNLVAIFKPAQLG
;
A
#
# COMPACT_ATOMS: atom_id res chain seq x y z
N MET A 1 76.82 -8.15 -15.75
CA MET A 1 77.03 -9.62 -15.69
C MET A 1 75.90 -10.22 -14.84
N LYS A 2 75.26 -11.28 -15.33
CA LYS A 2 74.06 -11.93 -14.76
C LYS A 2 74.22 -12.29 -13.28
N ILE A 3 73.11 -12.31 -12.52
CA ILE A 3 72.53 -13.54 -11.95
C ILE A 3 71.13 -13.24 -11.39
N ASN A 4 70.13 -13.88 -11.99
CA ASN A 4 68.78 -14.07 -11.48
C ASN A 4 68.79 -15.26 -10.52
N ARG A 5 68.16 -15.19 -9.33
CA ARG A 5 67.77 -16.39 -8.58
C ARG A 5 66.46 -16.20 -7.79
N LYS A 6 65.43 -16.82 -8.38
CA LYS A 6 64.16 -17.37 -7.87
C LYS A 6 63.83 -17.25 -6.37
N ILE A 7 62.67 -16.64 -6.13
CA ILE A 7 61.59 -16.93 -5.17
C ILE A 7 61.80 -18.16 -4.26
N LYS A 8 61.76 -17.92 -2.94
CA LYS A 8 61.19 -18.85 -1.95
C LYS A 8 60.31 -18.05 -0.98
N ASN A 9 59.02 -18.35 -1.00
CA ASN A 9 58.02 -17.90 -0.03
C ASN A 9 58.41 -18.35 1.38
N LEU A 10 58.23 -17.49 2.40
CA LEU A 10 57.53 -17.83 3.64
C LEU A 10 57.21 -16.57 4.48
N THR A 11 55.90 -16.31 4.62
CA THR A 11 55.20 -15.84 5.83
C THR A 11 55.69 -14.59 6.58
N ILE A 12 55.00 -13.47 6.37
CA ILE A 12 54.46 -12.65 7.47
C ILE A 12 52.97 -12.41 7.18
N ILE A 13 52.15 -13.19 7.88
CA ILE A 13 50.71 -13.01 8.04
C ILE A 13 50.51 -11.93 9.11
N ALA A 14 49.43 -11.16 8.99
CA ALA A 14 48.91 -10.16 9.91
C ALA A 14 49.50 -8.74 9.77
N LEU A 15 49.11 -8.06 8.68
CA LEU A 15 48.98 -6.59 8.70
C LEU A 15 47.48 -6.25 8.63
N GLY A 16 47.05 -5.43 9.58
CA GLY A 16 45.67 -5.29 10.02
C GLY A 16 44.69 -4.79 8.98
N VAL A 17 43.68 -5.62 8.71
CA VAL A 17 42.37 -5.18 8.23
C VAL A 17 41.39 -5.50 9.33
N MET A 18 41.45 -4.70 10.40
CA MET A 18 40.42 -4.69 11.44
C MET A 18 40.11 -3.24 11.73
N LEU A 19 38.82 -2.93 11.85
CA LEU A 19 38.20 -1.59 11.96
C LEU A 19 37.68 -0.98 10.65
N LEU A 20 36.98 -1.79 9.84
CA LEU A 20 35.69 -1.32 9.35
C LEU A 20 34.66 -1.76 10.37
N ASN A 21 34.42 -0.89 11.36
CA ASN A 21 33.20 -0.96 12.16
C ASN A 21 32.05 -0.75 11.18
N ILE A 22 31.52 -1.84 10.65
CA ILE A 22 30.22 -1.85 10.02
C ILE A 22 29.26 -1.51 11.16
N PHE A 23 28.93 -0.23 11.31
CA PHE A 23 27.68 0.15 11.89
C PHE A 23 26.60 -0.40 10.96
N VAL A 24 26.29 -1.68 11.09
CA VAL A 24 24.95 -2.16 10.78
C VAL A 24 24.10 -1.54 11.88
N GLY A 25 23.75 -0.26 11.69
CA GLY A 25 22.62 0.30 12.40
C GLY A 25 21.48 -0.65 12.10
N ALA A 26 21.04 -1.40 13.11
CA ALA A 26 19.75 -2.04 13.05
C ALA A 26 18.75 -0.90 12.90
N TYR A 27 18.40 -0.57 11.65
CA TYR A 27 17.31 0.32 11.35
C TYR A 27 16.05 -0.39 11.82
N THR A 28 15.68 -0.18 13.08
CA THR A 28 14.35 -0.51 13.55
C THR A 28 13.43 0.50 12.91
N ASN A 29 12.95 0.23 11.71
CA ASN A 29 12.03 1.11 11.00
C ASN A 29 10.69 1.11 11.72
N LYS A 30 10.57 2.00 12.70
CA LYS A 30 9.33 2.26 13.43
C LYS A 30 8.37 2.93 12.46
N LEU A 31 7.13 2.42 12.39
CA LEU A 31 6.07 3.02 11.58
C LEU A 31 5.86 4.49 12.00
N PRO A 32 5.58 5.40 11.05
CA PRO A 32 5.39 6.81 11.35
C PRO A 32 4.17 7.01 12.23
N GLU A 33 4.33 7.62 13.40
CA GLU A 33 3.20 7.91 14.30
C GLU A 33 2.21 8.92 13.68
N LYS A 34 2.72 9.82 12.83
CA LYS A 34 1.94 10.83 12.13
C LYS A 34 2.29 10.87 10.66
N ILE A 35 1.29 11.12 9.82
CA ILE A 35 1.47 11.31 8.37
C ILE A 35 0.71 12.55 7.91
N LEU A 36 1.31 13.34 7.02
CA LEU A 36 0.62 14.43 6.32
C LEU A 36 0.01 13.87 5.04
N VAL A 37 -1.29 14.11 4.86
CA VAL A 37 -2.08 13.49 3.79
C VAL A 37 -2.76 14.53 2.91
N ASN A 38 -2.69 14.28 1.61
CA ASN A 38 -3.34 15.04 0.56
C ASN A 38 -4.13 14.12 -0.36
N THR A 39 -4.96 14.73 -1.21
CA THR A 39 -5.75 14.03 -2.22
C THR A 39 -5.54 14.70 -3.57
N GLU A 40 -5.39 13.90 -4.62
CA GLU A 40 -5.41 14.40 -5.98
C GLU A 40 -6.72 15.11 -6.33
N LYS A 41 -6.68 16.09 -7.25
CA LYS A 41 -7.86 16.87 -7.61
C LYS A 41 -8.88 16.05 -8.40
N SER A 42 -8.39 15.21 -9.31
CA SER A 42 -9.18 14.47 -10.29
C SER A 42 -9.79 13.20 -9.71
N LYS A 43 -11.01 12.88 -10.16
CA LYS A 43 -11.61 11.55 -9.97
C LYS A 43 -10.87 10.57 -10.87
N ILE A 44 -10.64 9.36 -10.38
CA ILE A 44 -9.97 8.30 -11.15
C ILE A 44 -10.93 7.68 -12.18
N ALA A 45 -12.06 7.19 -11.68
CA ALA A 45 -13.11 6.52 -12.46
C ALA A 45 -14.46 6.66 -11.75
N GLN A 46 -15.50 6.12 -12.37
CA GLN A 46 -16.87 6.07 -11.85
C GLN A 46 -17.47 4.67 -12.02
N VAL A 47 -18.16 4.21 -10.97
CA VAL A 47 -19.08 3.07 -11.02
C VAL A 47 -20.40 3.46 -10.38
N LYS A 48 -21.41 2.60 -10.47
CA LYS A 48 -22.74 2.81 -9.91
C LYS A 48 -23.14 1.68 -8.99
N TYR A 49 -23.82 2.03 -7.90
CA TYR A 49 -24.60 1.11 -7.07
C TYR A 49 -26.06 1.56 -7.09
N GLY A 50 -26.90 0.82 -7.82
CA GLY A 50 -28.26 1.26 -8.13
C GLY A 50 -28.25 2.61 -8.86
N ARG A 51 -28.79 3.66 -8.23
CA ARG A 51 -28.85 5.02 -8.79
C ARG A 51 -27.71 5.94 -8.33
N TYR A 52 -26.79 5.45 -7.50
CA TYR A 52 -25.74 6.25 -6.89
C TYR A 52 -24.44 6.13 -7.66
N ASP A 53 -23.87 7.28 -8.04
CA ASP A 53 -22.54 7.34 -8.64
C ASP A 53 -21.47 7.28 -7.55
N ILE A 54 -20.58 6.30 -7.64
CA ILE A 54 -19.46 6.12 -6.74
C ILE A 54 -18.18 6.47 -7.50
N ASN A 55 -17.43 7.42 -6.96
CA ASN A 55 -16.16 7.87 -7.52
C ASN A 55 -15.10 7.90 -6.42
N ALA A 56 -13.84 7.70 -6.77
CA ALA A 56 -12.73 7.87 -5.84
C ALA A 56 -11.65 8.79 -6.42
N LYS A 57 -10.90 9.43 -5.52
CA LYS A 57 -9.69 10.20 -5.81
C LYS A 57 -8.50 9.52 -5.11
N ARG A 58 -7.30 9.61 -5.70
CA ARG A 58 -6.10 9.04 -5.08
C ARG A 58 -5.69 9.87 -3.87
N ILE A 59 -5.53 9.19 -2.74
CA ILE A 59 -5.04 9.77 -1.48
C ILE A 59 -3.57 9.40 -1.35
N TYR A 60 -2.72 10.34 -0.96
CA TYR A 60 -1.28 10.12 -0.85
C TYR A 60 -0.70 10.84 0.38
N ALA A 61 0.34 10.23 0.95
CA ALA A 61 1.20 10.88 1.93
C ALA A 61 2.40 11.53 1.23
N GLU A 62 3.08 12.47 1.89
CA GLU A 62 4.37 12.99 1.40
C GLU A 62 5.44 11.90 1.27
N ASN A 63 5.36 10.85 2.10
CA ASN A 63 6.14 9.64 1.89
C ASN A 63 5.44 8.76 0.84
N GLU A 64 5.93 8.80 -0.40
CA GLU A 64 5.36 8.11 -1.56
C GLU A 64 5.28 6.58 -1.41
N ASN A 65 5.97 6.00 -0.43
CA ASN A 65 5.92 4.56 -0.16
C ASN A 65 4.66 4.11 0.60
N ILE A 66 3.83 5.03 1.09
CA ILE A 66 2.62 4.69 1.84
C ILE A 66 1.41 4.81 0.91
N ILE A 67 0.71 3.70 0.72
CA ILE A 67 -0.56 3.69 -0.03
C ILE A 67 -1.70 3.84 0.97
N LEU A 68 -2.65 4.71 0.64
CA LEU A 68 -3.74 5.10 1.52
C LEU A 68 -5.10 4.83 0.88
N TYR A 69 -6.00 4.18 1.60
CA TYR A 69 -7.41 4.07 1.22
C TYR A 69 -8.31 4.71 2.26
N CYS A 70 -9.41 5.27 1.80
CA CYS A 70 -10.49 5.79 2.61
C CYS A 70 -11.31 4.67 3.26
N LEU A 71 -11.73 4.90 4.51
CA LEU A 71 -12.62 4.03 5.27
C LEU A 71 -14.05 4.58 5.43
N GLU A 72 -14.34 5.80 4.98
CA GLU A 72 -15.63 6.49 5.20
C GLU A 72 -16.05 7.25 3.94
N ILE A 73 -16.97 6.68 3.16
CA ILE A 73 -17.36 7.20 1.84
C ILE A 73 -18.10 8.54 1.88
N ASP A 74 -18.75 8.86 3.00
CA ASP A 74 -19.60 10.03 3.22
C ASP A 74 -18.84 11.26 3.76
N LYS A 75 -17.56 11.10 4.09
CA LYS A 75 -16.72 12.17 4.63
C LYS A 75 -15.85 12.86 3.58
N GLY A 76 -15.34 14.03 3.95
CA GLY A 76 -14.48 14.83 3.10
C GLY A 76 -13.12 14.17 2.85
N TYR A 77 -12.59 14.37 1.63
CA TYR A 77 -11.23 14.01 1.29
C TYR A 77 -10.19 14.86 2.04
N PRO A 78 -9.06 14.28 2.49
CA PRO A 78 -7.96 15.03 3.08
C PRO A 78 -7.39 16.06 2.11
N ALA A 79 -7.19 17.28 2.61
CA ALA A 79 -6.45 18.34 1.93
C ALA A 79 -5.53 19.00 2.94
N ASN A 80 -4.26 18.61 2.97
CA ASN A 80 -3.26 19.06 3.96
C ASN A 80 -3.66 18.77 5.42
N HIS A 81 -4.10 17.54 5.70
CA HIS A 81 -4.48 17.12 7.06
C HIS A 81 -3.45 16.15 7.64
N THR A 82 -3.13 16.31 8.92
CA THR A 82 -2.31 15.35 9.67
C THR A 82 -3.17 14.25 10.23
N PHE A 83 -2.72 13.01 10.05
CA PHE A 83 -3.33 11.83 10.64
C PHE A 83 -2.40 11.19 11.66
N ILE A 84 -2.99 10.53 12.65
CA ILE A 84 -2.28 9.86 13.74
C ILE A 84 -2.55 8.36 13.66
N LEU A 85 -1.50 7.55 13.84
CA LEU A 85 -1.60 6.10 13.94
C LEU A 85 -2.49 5.73 15.13
N ASP A 86 -3.58 5.01 14.87
CA ASP A 86 -4.53 4.56 15.89
C ASP A 86 -4.32 3.08 16.22
N ARG A 87 -4.53 2.21 15.23
CA ARG A 87 -4.62 0.76 15.45
C ARG A 87 -4.26 -0.06 14.22
N ASP A 88 -4.25 -1.37 14.37
CA ASP A 88 -4.22 -2.31 13.25
C ASP A 88 -5.51 -2.25 12.42
N ALA A 89 -5.37 -2.39 11.10
CA ALA A 89 -6.53 -2.53 10.22
C ALA A 89 -7.24 -3.86 10.47
N GLU A 90 -8.56 -3.88 10.30
CA GLU A 90 -9.34 -5.11 10.41
C GLU A 90 -8.82 -6.17 9.44
N LYS A 91 -8.87 -7.44 9.86
CA LYS A 91 -8.38 -8.57 9.06
C LYS A 91 -9.09 -8.67 7.70
N LYS A 92 -10.40 -8.34 7.63
CA LYS A 92 -11.17 -8.35 6.38
C LYS A 92 -10.69 -7.27 5.40
N ILE A 93 -10.52 -6.03 5.87
CA ILE A 93 -9.95 -4.94 5.07
C ILE A 93 -8.55 -5.33 4.58
N SER A 94 -7.73 -5.88 5.47
CA SER A 94 -6.38 -6.35 5.11
C SER A 94 -6.39 -7.47 4.06
N SER A 95 -7.39 -8.35 4.10
CA SER A 95 -7.57 -9.42 3.11
C SER A 95 -8.04 -8.88 1.75
N ILE A 96 -8.93 -7.89 1.74
CA ILE A 96 -9.32 -7.16 0.52
C ILE A 96 -8.10 -6.49 -0.11
N ILE A 97 -7.25 -5.84 0.70
CA ILE A 97 -5.99 -5.25 0.23
C ILE A 97 -5.03 -6.32 -0.29
N ALA A 98 -4.97 -7.51 0.33
CA ALA A 98 -4.17 -8.63 -0.16
C ALA A 98 -4.63 -9.17 -1.52
N ALA A 99 -5.92 -9.03 -1.84
CA ALA A 99 -6.49 -9.41 -3.12
C ALA A 99 -6.44 -8.29 -4.18
N GLY A 100 -6.13 -7.05 -3.78
CA GLY A 100 -6.11 -5.86 -4.65
C GLY A 100 -4.76 -5.15 -4.66
N TYR A 101 -4.78 -3.88 -5.05
CA TYR A 101 -3.59 -3.03 -5.10
C TYR A 101 -3.20 -2.57 -3.68
N PRO A 102 -1.92 -2.61 -3.28
CA PRO A 102 -0.73 -2.87 -4.11
C PRO A 102 -0.15 -4.28 -3.98
N SER A 103 -0.93 -5.23 -3.47
CA SER A 103 -0.51 -6.62 -3.35
C SER A 103 -0.53 -7.35 -4.68
N LYS A 104 -1.44 -6.91 -5.57
CA LYS A 104 -1.52 -7.27 -6.97
C LYS A 104 -1.29 -6.06 -7.86
N ASP A 105 -0.59 -6.29 -8.96
CA ASP A 105 -0.33 -5.29 -9.98
C ASP A 105 -1.50 -5.17 -10.98
N PRO A 106 -1.60 -4.08 -11.76
CA PRO A 106 -2.71 -3.85 -12.69
C PRO A 106 -2.98 -5.02 -13.66
N GLU A 107 -1.92 -5.68 -14.14
CA GLU A 107 -2.01 -6.82 -15.06
C GLU A 107 -2.70 -8.02 -14.40
N GLU A 108 -2.41 -8.30 -13.12
CA GLU A 108 -3.04 -9.39 -12.36
C GLU A 108 -4.53 -9.14 -12.08
N LEU A 109 -4.92 -7.86 -12.05
CA LEU A 109 -6.30 -7.40 -11.90
C LEU A 109 -7.00 -7.14 -13.24
N ASN A 110 -6.28 -7.34 -14.36
CA ASN A 110 -6.76 -7.08 -15.73
C ASN A 110 -7.29 -5.65 -15.93
N VAL A 111 -6.62 -4.66 -15.35
CA VAL A 111 -6.92 -3.22 -15.52
C VAL A 111 -5.73 -2.49 -16.14
N LYS A 112 -5.95 -1.29 -16.68
CA LYS A 112 -4.97 -0.63 -17.56
C LYS A 112 -3.76 -0.04 -16.83
N ASN A 113 -3.92 0.34 -15.57
CA ASN A 113 -2.90 1.08 -14.82
C ASN A 113 -3.16 1.04 -13.31
N GLU A 114 -2.19 1.53 -12.53
CA GLU A 114 -2.27 1.57 -11.07
C GLU A 114 -3.46 2.38 -10.54
N ASN A 115 -3.88 3.44 -11.23
CA ASN A 115 -5.02 4.23 -10.77
C ASN A 115 -6.32 3.41 -10.86
N GLU A 116 -6.53 2.66 -11.95
CA GLU A 116 -7.68 1.74 -12.06
C GLU A 116 -7.63 0.63 -11.01
N ALA A 117 -6.44 0.07 -10.73
CA ALA A 117 -6.25 -0.95 -9.69
C ALA A 117 -6.52 -0.41 -8.27
N TYR A 118 -6.00 0.79 -7.97
CA TYR A 118 -6.28 1.54 -6.74
C TYR A 118 -7.78 1.80 -6.60
N PHE A 119 -8.42 2.32 -7.66
CA PHE A 119 -9.84 2.61 -7.67
C PHE A 119 -10.66 1.35 -7.38
N ALA A 120 -10.38 0.25 -8.09
CA ALA A 120 -11.08 -1.02 -7.88
C ALA A 120 -10.96 -1.52 -6.44
N THR A 121 -9.77 -1.39 -5.84
CA THR A 121 -9.52 -1.76 -4.44
C THR A 121 -10.29 -0.86 -3.47
N GLN A 122 -10.31 0.46 -3.72
CA GLN A 122 -11.07 1.42 -2.90
C GLN A 122 -12.58 1.11 -2.90
N ILE A 123 -13.15 0.78 -4.06
CA ILE A 123 -14.57 0.42 -4.15
C ILE A 123 -14.83 -0.91 -3.44
N ALA A 124 -13.95 -1.90 -3.53
CA ALA A 124 -14.09 -3.15 -2.82
C ALA A 124 -14.07 -2.96 -1.29
N ILE A 125 -13.19 -2.08 -0.77
CA ILE A 125 -13.16 -1.70 0.64
C ILE A 125 -14.49 -1.06 1.06
N TRP A 126 -14.98 -0.05 0.32
CA TRP A 126 -16.26 0.58 0.63
C TRP A 126 -17.44 -0.38 0.50
N SER A 127 -17.42 -1.30 -0.46
CA SER A 127 -18.49 -2.30 -0.60
C SER A 127 -18.59 -3.20 0.64
N TYR A 128 -17.45 -3.53 1.26
CA TYR A 128 -17.45 -4.24 2.54
C TYR A 128 -17.99 -3.39 3.70
N LEU A 129 -17.54 -2.13 3.80
CA LEU A 129 -17.90 -1.25 4.91
C LEU A 129 -19.38 -0.82 4.87
N GLU A 130 -19.90 -0.53 3.68
CA GLU A 130 -21.28 -0.09 3.46
C GLU A 130 -22.27 -1.25 3.28
N GLY A 131 -21.76 -2.49 3.15
CA GLY A 131 -22.59 -3.66 2.92
C GLY A 131 -23.24 -3.70 1.53
N TYR A 132 -22.58 -3.15 0.50
CA TYR A 132 -23.06 -3.21 -0.87
C TYR A 132 -23.06 -4.64 -1.41
N ASP A 133 -24.11 -5.00 -2.16
CA ASP A 133 -24.06 -6.19 -3.02
C ASP A 133 -23.08 -5.93 -4.18
N ILE A 134 -21.95 -6.61 -4.13
CA ILE A 134 -20.88 -6.47 -5.12
C ILE A 134 -21.33 -6.78 -6.55
N ASN A 135 -22.35 -7.63 -6.71
CA ASN A 135 -22.88 -7.97 -8.03
C ASN A 135 -23.76 -6.86 -8.61
N ALA A 136 -24.30 -5.97 -7.76
CA ALA A 136 -25.08 -4.81 -8.18
C ALA A 136 -24.20 -3.61 -8.57
N ILE A 137 -22.87 -3.70 -8.40
CA ILE A 137 -21.94 -2.70 -8.93
C ILE A 137 -21.90 -2.80 -10.46
N THR A 138 -22.10 -1.66 -11.13
CA THR A 138 -22.07 -1.52 -12.59
C THR A 138 -21.19 -0.34 -13.00
N GLY A 139 -20.77 -0.28 -14.26
CA GLY A 139 -19.90 0.78 -14.75
C GLY A 139 -19.66 0.66 -16.25
N GLU A 140 -19.16 1.73 -16.87
CA GLU A 140 -18.86 1.75 -18.30
C GLU A 140 -17.66 0.87 -18.64
N ASP A 141 -16.61 0.91 -17.81
CA ASP A 141 -15.45 0.05 -17.96
C ASP A 141 -15.67 -1.29 -17.21
N ILE A 142 -15.97 -2.33 -17.98
CA ILE A 142 -16.24 -3.67 -17.46
C ILE A 142 -15.04 -4.30 -16.76
N ASN A 143 -13.81 -3.93 -17.14
CA ASN A 143 -12.61 -4.48 -16.51
C ASN A 143 -12.48 -3.96 -15.08
N ILE A 144 -12.73 -2.67 -14.86
CA ILE A 144 -12.77 -2.09 -13.51
C ILE A 144 -13.85 -2.77 -12.66
N VAL A 145 -15.06 -2.95 -13.22
CA VAL A 145 -16.16 -3.63 -12.50
C VAL A 145 -15.80 -5.07 -12.15
N ASN A 146 -15.17 -5.81 -13.06
CA ASN A 146 -14.73 -7.18 -12.80
C ASN A 146 -13.61 -7.23 -11.76
N ALA A 147 -12.65 -6.31 -11.79
CA ALA A 147 -11.60 -6.19 -10.79
C ALA A 147 -12.19 -5.92 -9.39
N ILE A 148 -13.17 -5.01 -9.27
CA ILE A 148 -13.87 -4.74 -8.01
C ILE A 148 -14.48 -6.03 -7.43
N ARG A 149 -15.21 -6.78 -8.26
CA ARG A 149 -15.83 -8.05 -7.85
C ARG A 149 -14.79 -9.09 -7.46
N GLN A 150 -13.74 -9.23 -8.25
CA GLN A 150 -12.65 -10.16 -7.97
C GLN A 150 -11.99 -9.85 -6.62
N ILE A 151 -11.55 -8.60 -6.42
CA ILE A 151 -10.88 -8.15 -5.19
C ILE A 151 -11.77 -8.38 -3.97
N TYR A 152 -13.04 -7.98 -4.05
CA TYR A 152 -13.98 -8.17 -2.95
C TYR A 152 -14.17 -9.67 -2.64
N ASN A 153 -14.50 -10.50 -3.63
CA ASN A 153 -14.81 -11.90 -3.41
C ASN A 153 -13.59 -12.67 -2.87
N GLU A 154 -12.40 -12.48 -3.47
CA GLU A 154 -11.17 -13.11 -3.01
C GLU A 154 -10.73 -12.60 -1.63
N GLY A 155 -10.95 -11.32 -1.35
CA GLY A 155 -10.70 -10.72 -0.04
C GLY A 155 -11.61 -11.30 1.05
N MET A 156 -12.89 -11.46 0.75
CA MET A 156 -13.88 -12.04 1.67
C MET A 156 -13.68 -13.54 1.91
N SER A 157 -13.08 -14.26 0.94
CA SER A 157 -12.71 -15.68 1.10
C SER A 157 -11.31 -15.90 1.71
N TYR A 158 -10.55 -14.84 2.00
CA TYR A 158 -9.16 -14.94 2.47
C TYR A 158 -8.25 -15.76 1.54
N SER A 159 -8.44 -15.60 0.22
CA SER A 159 -7.72 -16.42 -0.78
C SER A 159 -6.22 -16.14 -0.87
N HIS A 160 -5.75 -15.02 -0.32
CA HIS A 160 -4.35 -14.59 -0.41
C HIS A 160 -3.74 -14.33 0.97
N PRO A 161 -2.45 -14.68 1.19
CA PRO A 161 -1.76 -14.32 2.41
C PRO A 161 -1.58 -12.81 2.51
N ILE A 162 -1.88 -12.25 3.68
CA ILE A 162 -1.62 -10.84 3.98
C ILE A 162 -0.12 -10.67 4.22
N LYS A 163 0.57 -10.05 3.25
CA LYS A 163 2.02 -9.78 3.30
C LYS A 163 2.35 -8.34 3.67
N THR A 164 1.37 -7.45 3.72
CA THR A 164 1.54 -6.04 4.07
C THR A 164 1.30 -5.80 5.55
N ILE A 165 1.83 -4.69 6.06
CA ILE A 165 1.42 -4.15 7.36
C ILE A 165 0.38 -3.06 7.08
N ASN A 166 -0.82 -3.24 7.63
CA ASN A 166 -1.95 -2.34 7.39
C ASN A 166 -2.38 -1.70 8.71
N LYS A 167 -2.34 -0.37 8.76
CA LYS A 167 -2.65 0.41 9.97
C LYS A 167 -3.75 1.43 9.70
N VAL A 168 -4.60 1.65 10.68
CA VAL A 168 -5.60 2.73 10.64
C VAL A 168 -4.99 4.02 11.16
N TYR A 169 -5.21 5.08 10.41
CA TYR A 169 -4.82 6.44 10.71
C TYR A 169 -6.08 7.30 10.80
N ILE A 170 -6.19 8.06 11.88
CA ILE A 170 -7.37 8.90 12.16
C ILE A 170 -7.04 10.38 12.06
N SER A 171 -8.00 11.17 11.58
CA SER A 171 -7.91 12.63 11.59
C SER A 171 -8.45 13.17 12.92
N ASN A 172 -7.90 14.30 13.38
CA ASN A 172 -8.53 15.09 14.44
C ASN A 172 -9.75 15.90 13.95
N ASN A 173 -10.00 15.92 12.63
CA ASN A 173 -11.18 16.52 12.02
C ASN A 173 -12.21 15.44 11.68
N ASN A 174 -13.29 15.37 12.45
CA ASN A 174 -14.33 14.33 12.29
C ASN A 174 -15.08 14.41 10.95
N SER A 175 -14.99 15.53 10.22
CA SER A 175 -15.58 15.69 8.89
C SER A 175 -14.70 15.11 7.77
N ILE A 176 -13.49 14.66 8.10
CA ILE A 176 -12.54 14.06 7.16
C ILE A 176 -12.51 12.55 7.39
N GLN A 177 -12.45 11.80 6.29
CA GLN A 177 -12.39 10.35 6.29
C GLN A 177 -11.13 9.82 6.99
N ASN A 178 -11.29 8.81 7.82
CA ASN A 178 -10.21 7.98 8.34
C ASN A 178 -9.63 7.09 7.22
N LEU A 179 -8.39 6.67 7.43
CA LEU A 179 -7.60 6.01 6.38
C LEU A 179 -7.04 4.68 6.87
N VAL A 180 -6.90 3.73 5.95
CA VAL A 180 -5.98 2.61 6.11
C VAL A 180 -4.71 2.90 5.32
N ALA A 181 -3.57 2.78 5.97
CA ALA A 181 -2.23 2.92 5.41
C ALA A 181 -1.56 1.55 5.25
N ILE A 182 -0.99 1.33 4.07
CA ILE A 182 -0.41 0.07 3.64
C ILE A 182 1.10 0.27 3.52
N PHE A 183 1.85 -0.53 4.27
CA PHE A 183 3.30 -0.57 4.25
C PHE A 183 3.76 -1.92 3.69
N LYS A 184 4.55 -1.92 2.60
CA LYS A 184 5.19 -3.15 2.11
C LYS A 184 6.41 -3.47 3.00
N PRO A 185 6.66 -4.75 3.37
CA PRO A 185 7.81 -5.10 4.22
C PRO A 185 9.16 -4.62 3.67
N ALA A 186 9.37 -4.65 2.35
CA ALA A 186 10.59 -4.13 1.71
C ALA A 186 10.74 -2.60 1.79
N GLN A 187 9.68 -1.86 2.14
CA GLN A 187 9.70 -0.42 2.40
C GLN A 187 9.98 -0.10 3.88
N LEU A 188 10.14 -1.12 4.72
CA LEU A 188 10.54 -1.01 6.13
C LEU A 188 12.02 -1.39 6.34
N GLY A 189 12.86 -1.20 5.31
CA GLY A 189 14.31 -1.47 5.34
C GLY A 189 14.70 -2.75 4.64
#